data_AF-A0A7C9PQ33-F1
#
_entry.id   AF-A0A7C9PQ33-F1
#
_cell.length_a   1.000
_cell.length_b   1.000
_cell.length_c   1.000
_cell.angle_alpha   90.00
_cell.angle_beta   90.00
_cell.angle_gamma   90.00
#
_symmetry.space_group_name_H-M   'P 1'
#
loop_
_entity.id
_entity.type
_entity.pdbx_description
1 polymer ?
#
loop_
_entity_poly.entity_id
_entity_poly.type
_entity_poly.pdbx_seq_one_letter_code
_entity_poly.pdbx_strand_id
1 'polypeptide(L)'
;MESPTSIPTSQSGFVAATESSANAEYKRSIAKMPAPLPSGTSFPASISAAELPPAGEGIVEEGIGRNKAWFTWLCAWEASYLDAYAAGDAKQSKLAASMIELWSRSDFYRDSVDDPSHGWVDNVIAPMKLDDPSGVKQDHESMCADYPTVPTK
;
A
#
# COMPACT_ATOMS: atom_id res chain seq x y z
N MET A 1 25.14 16.65 -49.35
CA MET A 1 24.61 17.43 -48.22
C MET A 1 23.51 16.57 -47.62
N GLU A 2 23.86 15.77 -46.62
CA GLU A 2 22.91 14.89 -45.93
C GLU A 2 22.41 15.61 -44.68
N SER A 3 21.10 15.81 -44.59
CA SER A 3 20.42 16.31 -43.41
C SER A 3 20.42 15.23 -42.33
N PRO A 4 20.88 15.51 -41.10
CA PRO A 4 20.75 14.55 -40.01
C PRO A 4 19.31 14.56 -39.48
N THR A 5 18.63 13.44 -39.67
CA THR A 5 17.38 13.09 -38.99
C THR A 5 17.64 12.97 -37.48
N SER A 6 17.14 13.92 -36.68
CA SER A 6 17.11 13.77 -35.23
C SER A 6 15.96 12.86 -34.82
N ILE A 7 16.29 11.70 -34.26
CA ILE A 7 15.34 10.80 -33.59
C ILE A 7 14.94 11.45 -32.25
N PRO A 8 13.65 11.56 -31.90
CA PRO A 8 13.25 12.00 -30.58
C PRO A 8 13.35 10.83 -29.60
N THR A 9 14.43 10.79 -28.80
CA THR A 9 14.52 9.83 -27.69
C THR A 9 13.67 10.35 -26.53
N SER A 10 12.39 10.00 -26.53
CA SER A 10 11.56 10.06 -25.33
C SER A 10 11.92 8.87 -24.44
N GLN A 11 12.96 9.01 -23.62
CA GLN A 11 13.21 8.10 -22.50
C GLN A 11 12.66 8.75 -21.24
N SER A 12 11.53 8.24 -20.75
CA SER A 12 11.06 8.46 -19.39
C SER A 12 12.16 7.91 -18.46
N GLY A 13 13.00 8.79 -17.94
CA GLY A 13 14.18 8.42 -17.16
C GLY A 13 13.75 7.78 -15.85
N PHE A 14 14.23 6.57 -15.60
CA PHE A 14 14.22 5.94 -14.29
C PHE A 14 14.95 6.87 -13.30
N VAL A 15 14.20 7.55 -12.42
CA VAL A 15 14.80 8.37 -11.36
C VAL A 15 15.00 7.49 -10.15
N ALA A 16 16.26 7.13 -9.91
CA ALA A 16 16.70 6.50 -8.68
C ALA A 16 16.31 7.35 -7.46
N ALA A 17 15.49 6.82 -6.55
CA ALA A 17 15.25 7.45 -5.27
C ALA A 17 16.36 7.08 -4.25
N THR A 18 16.58 7.98 -3.29
CA THR A 18 17.43 7.80 -2.10
C THR A 18 16.56 7.51 -0.87
N GLU A 19 17.16 7.07 0.23
CA GLU A 19 16.44 6.91 1.52
C GLU A 19 15.67 8.18 1.93
N SER A 20 16.29 9.36 1.73
CA SER A 20 15.65 10.64 2.04
C SER A 20 14.43 10.90 1.17
N SER A 21 14.52 10.65 -0.14
CA SER A 21 13.39 10.86 -1.05
C SER A 21 12.27 9.84 -0.86
N ALA A 22 12.60 8.58 -0.55
CA ALA A 22 11.64 7.52 -0.21
C ALA A 22 10.85 7.88 1.06
N ASN A 23 11.52 8.31 2.12
CA ASN A 23 10.86 8.76 3.35
C ASN A 23 10.02 10.03 3.15
N ALA A 24 10.48 10.95 2.30
CA ALA A 24 9.68 12.13 1.96
C ALA A 24 8.43 11.75 1.16
N GLU A 25 8.53 10.81 0.22
CA GLU A 25 7.40 10.26 -0.53
C GLU A 25 6.41 9.54 0.39
N TYR A 26 6.90 8.71 1.30
CA TYR A 26 6.09 8.01 2.30
C TYR A 26 5.22 8.97 3.12
N LYS A 27 5.83 10.02 3.69
CA LYS A 27 5.10 11.04 4.45
C LYS A 27 4.09 11.81 3.61
N ARG A 28 4.45 12.18 2.37
CA ARG A 28 3.52 12.84 1.44
C ARG A 28 2.35 11.93 1.07
N SER A 29 2.58 10.63 0.96
CA SER A 29 1.54 9.64 0.63
C SER A 29 0.59 9.43 1.80
N ILE A 30 1.11 9.31 3.04
CA ILE A 30 0.30 9.27 4.26
C ILE A 30 -0.63 10.49 4.34
N ALA A 31 -0.12 11.69 4.07
CA ALA A 31 -0.91 12.92 4.13
C ALA A 31 -2.06 12.99 3.09
N LYS A 32 -2.03 12.11 2.07
CA LYS A 32 -3.06 12.00 1.03
C LYS A 32 -4.01 10.82 1.22
N MET A 33 -3.84 10.03 2.29
CA MET A 33 -4.70 8.88 2.54
C MET A 33 -6.16 9.32 2.70
N PRO A 34 -7.11 8.57 2.12
CA PRO A 34 -8.50 8.97 2.11
C PRO A 34 -9.17 8.88 3.48
N ALA A 35 -8.60 8.10 4.40
CA ALA A 35 -9.04 7.95 5.77
C ALA A 35 -7.83 7.65 6.69
N PRO A 36 -7.92 7.91 8.00
CA PRO A 36 -6.88 7.52 8.94
C PRO A 36 -6.74 5.99 9.03
N LEU A 37 -5.73 5.53 9.78
CA LEU A 37 -5.64 4.12 10.19
C LEU A 37 -6.71 3.78 11.25
N PRO A 38 -6.99 2.49 11.50
CA PRO A 38 -7.83 2.07 12.61
C PRO A 38 -7.39 2.66 13.95
N SER A 39 -8.34 2.87 14.85
CA SER A 39 -8.09 3.41 16.18
C SER A 39 -7.04 2.59 16.94
N GLY A 40 -6.11 3.28 17.62
CA GLY A 40 -5.03 2.65 18.37
C GLY A 40 -3.79 2.29 17.54
N THR A 41 -3.82 2.55 16.23
CA THR A 41 -2.68 2.34 15.33
C THR A 41 -2.21 3.64 14.68
N SER A 42 -0.93 3.68 14.32
CA SER A 42 -0.25 4.78 13.65
C SER A 42 0.71 4.22 12.61
N PHE A 43 1.00 5.02 11.59
CA PHE A 43 2.09 4.71 10.66
C PHE A 43 3.44 4.77 11.41
N PRO A 44 4.40 3.89 11.08
CA PRO A 44 5.80 4.12 11.42
C PRO A 44 6.26 5.53 11.03
N ALA A 45 7.20 6.11 11.78
CA ALA A 45 7.66 7.48 11.51
C ALA A 45 8.46 7.61 10.19
N SER A 46 9.01 6.49 9.72
CA SER A 46 9.84 6.36 8.54
C SER A 46 9.76 4.91 8.03
N ILE A 47 10.16 4.70 6.77
CA ILE A 47 10.49 3.38 6.25
C ILE A 47 11.72 2.87 7.02
N SER A 48 11.78 1.58 7.33
CA SER A 48 12.94 1.01 8.02
C SER A 48 14.20 1.14 7.16
N ALA A 49 15.31 1.53 7.78
CA ALA A 49 16.62 1.53 7.11
C ALA A 49 17.05 0.13 6.67
N ALA A 50 16.47 -0.95 7.21
CA ALA A 50 16.71 -2.31 6.75
C ALA A 50 16.00 -2.63 5.41
N GLU A 51 14.98 -1.86 5.05
CA GLU A 51 14.23 -2.01 3.79
C GLU A 51 14.79 -1.11 2.68
N LEU A 52 15.74 -0.25 3.02
CA LEU A 52 16.36 0.70 2.11
C LEU A 52 17.85 0.39 2.02
N PRO A 53 18.47 0.52 0.84
CA PRO A 53 19.91 0.45 0.74
C PRO A 53 20.55 1.59 1.55
N PRO A 54 21.75 1.38 2.10
CA PRO A 54 22.46 2.43 2.82
C PRO A 54 22.66 3.68 1.96
N ALA A 55 22.66 4.85 2.61
CA ALA A 55 22.84 6.13 1.93
C ALA A 55 24.13 6.14 1.09
N GLY A 56 23.99 6.33 -0.23
CA GLY A 56 25.12 6.34 -1.17
C GLY A 56 25.57 4.96 -1.67
N GLU A 57 24.97 3.88 -1.19
CA GLU A 57 25.33 2.50 -1.54
C GLU A 57 24.24 1.78 -2.35
N GLY A 58 23.11 2.43 -2.60
CA GLY A 58 22.09 1.88 -3.49
C GLY A 58 21.05 2.88 -3.97
N ILE A 59 20.30 2.41 -4.94
CA ILE A 59 19.22 3.10 -5.63
C ILE A 59 17.93 2.40 -5.22
N VAL A 60 16.91 3.16 -4.82
CA VAL A 60 15.55 2.60 -4.69
C VAL A 60 14.67 3.03 -5.84
N GLU A 61 13.69 2.19 -6.13
CA GLU A 61 12.66 2.50 -7.12
C GLU A 61 11.84 3.70 -6.65
N GLU A 62 11.57 4.62 -7.57
CA GLU A 62 10.57 5.67 -7.36
C GLU A 62 9.21 5.02 -7.07
N GLY A 63 8.45 5.55 -6.11
CA GLY A 63 7.18 4.94 -5.71
C GLY A 63 7.28 4.05 -4.48
N ILE A 64 8.48 3.63 -4.04
CA ILE A 64 8.62 2.74 -2.87
C ILE A 64 7.98 3.34 -1.61
N GLY A 65 8.11 4.65 -1.40
CA GLY A 65 7.50 5.33 -0.25
C GLY A 65 5.98 5.38 -0.37
N ARG A 66 5.47 5.57 -1.59
CA ARG A 66 4.03 5.54 -1.87
C ARG A 66 3.46 4.15 -1.63
N ASN A 67 4.10 3.11 -2.16
CA ASN A 67 3.70 1.71 -1.99
C ASN A 67 3.68 1.34 -0.50
N LYS A 68 4.77 1.65 0.22
CA LYS A 68 4.86 1.38 1.66
C LYS A 68 3.70 2.00 2.43
N ALA A 69 3.35 3.27 2.14
CA ALA A 69 2.24 3.93 2.82
C ALA A 69 0.90 3.24 2.54
N TRP A 70 0.60 2.94 1.27
CA TRP A 70 -0.70 2.36 0.88
C TRP A 70 -0.88 0.92 1.34
N PHE A 71 0.17 0.11 1.30
CA PHE A 71 0.10 -1.26 1.82
C PHE A 71 0.06 -1.31 3.36
N THR A 72 0.79 -0.42 4.07
CA THR A 72 0.59 -0.28 5.52
C THR A 72 -0.85 0.13 5.86
N TRP A 73 -1.46 1.00 5.05
CA TRP A 73 -2.85 1.39 5.24
C TRP A 73 -3.81 0.21 5.04
N LEU A 74 -3.66 -0.55 3.95
CA LEU A 74 -4.47 -1.74 3.68
C LEU A 74 -4.35 -2.76 4.81
N CYS A 75 -3.12 -3.16 5.13
CA CYS A 75 -2.82 -4.17 6.14
C CYS A 75 -3.38 -3.83 7.53
N ALA A 76 -3.37 -2.55 7.92
CA ALA A 76 -3.97 -2.13 9.17
C ALA A 76 -5.49 -2.36 9.20
N TRP A 77 -6.17 -2.06 8.09
CA TRP A 77 -7.61 -2.29 7.98
C TRP A 77 -7.96 -3.78 7.86
N GLU A 78 -7.13 -4.59 7.22
CA GLU A 78 -7.28 -6.04 7.21
C GLU A 78 -7.15 -6.65 8.60
N ALA A 79 -6.12 -6.26 9.35
CA ALA A 79 -5.97 -6.68 10.74
C ALA A 79 -7.20 -6.28 11.58
N SER A 80 -7.65 -5.02 11.46
CA SER A 80 -8.86 -4.55 12.15
C SER A 80 -10.11 -5.30 11.73
N TYR A 81 -10.23 -5.72 10.47
CA TYR A 81 -11.36 -6.51 9.99
C TYR A 81 -11.36 -7.90 10.62
N LEU A 82 -10.21 -8.59 10.59
CA LEU A 82 -10.05 -9.94 11.12
C LEU A 82 -10.27 -9.99 12.63
N ASP A 83 -9.71 -9.05 13.38
CA ASP A 83 -9.91 -8.95 14.83
C ASP A 83 -11.39 -8.72 15.18
N ALA A 84 -12.04 -7.76 14.50
CA ALA A 84 -13.45 -7.45 14.72
C ALA A 84 -14.37 -8.62 14.33
N TYR A 85 -14.07 -9.30 13.22
CA TYR A 85 -14.80 -10.47 12.77
C TYR A 85 -14.71 -11.61 13.79
N ALA A 86 -13.50 -11.91 14.28
CA ALA A 86 -13.27 -12.92 15.31
C ALA A 86 -13.95 -12.58 16.65
N ALA A 87 -14.05 -11.30 17.00
CA ALA A 87 -14.73 -10.82 18.20
C ALA A 87 -16.26 -10.72 18.05
N GLY A 88 -16.81 -10.89 16.85
CA GLY A 88 -18.24 -10.67 16.58
C GLY A 88 -18.66 -9.19 16.60
N ASP A 89 -17.71 -8.25 16.49
CA ASP A 89 -18.01 -6.82 16.38
C ASP A 89 -18.41 -6.47 14.94
N ALA A 90 -19.70 -6.67 14.64
CA ALA A 90 -20.26 -6.41 13.32
C ALA A 90 -20.10 -4.94 12.87
N LYS A 91 -20.05 -3.98 13.80
CA LYS A 91 -19.91 -2.56 13.45
C LYS A 91 -18.48 -2.28 13.00
N GLN A 92 -17.49 -2.74 13.76
CA GLN A 92 -16.09 -2.53 13.43
C GLN A 92 -15.69 -3.34 12.19
N SER A 93 -16.16 -4.59 12.07
CA SER A 93 -15.92 -5.42 10.88
C SER A 93 -16.45 -4.74 9.62
N LYS A 94 -17.69 -4.22 9.65
CA LYS A 94 -18.26 -3.47 8.51
C LYS A 94 -17.49 -2.19 8.19
N LEU A 95 -17.03 -1.45 9.20
CA LEU A 95 -16.20 -0.27 8.97
C LEU A 95 -14.89 -0.66 8.27
N ALA A 96 -14.18 -1.64 8.80
CA ALA A 96 -12.92 -2.11 8.24
C ALA A 96 -13.09 -2.65 6.81
N ALA A 97 -14.12 -3.46 6.56
CA ALA A 97 -14.44 -3.94 5.22
C ALA A 97 -14.68 -2.80 4.21
N SER A 98 -15.33 -1.71 4.64
CA SER A 98 -15.54 -0.55 3.76
C SER A 98 -14.25 0.19 3.41
N MET A 99 -13.23 0.14 4.28
CA MET A 99 -11.91 0.71 4.05
C MET A 99 -11.10 -0.18 3.11
N ILE A 100 -11.12 -1.50 3.31
CA ILE A 100 -10.50 -2.47 2.39
C ILE A 100 -11.09 -2.32 0.97
N GLU A 101 -12.42 -2.17 0.84
CA GLU A 101 -13.06 -1.88 -0.46
C GLU A 101 -12.70 -0.48 -1.02
N LEU A 102 -12.43 0.50 -0.16
CA LEU A 102 -11.97 1.81 -0.64
C LEU A 102 -10.58 1.71 -1.28
N TRP A 103 -9.72 0.84 -0.78
CA TRP A 103 -8.38 0.63 -1.34
C TRP A 103 -8.42 0.21 -2.82
N SER A 104 -9.25 -0.79 -3.17
CA SER A 104 -9.37 -1.29 -4.55
C SER A 104 -10.02 -0.30 -5.52
N ARG A 105 -10.61 0.77 -5.01
CA ARG A 105 -11.18 1.87 -5.80
C ARG A 105 -10.29 3.10 -5.84
N SER A 106 -9.16 3.08 -5.16
CA SER A 106 -8.24 4.20 -5.12
C SER A 106 -7.47 4.36 -6.43
N ASP A 107 -7.02 5.59 -6.72
CA ASP A 107 -6.10 5.84 -7.82
C ASP A 107 -4.80 5.05 -7.63
N PHE A 108 -4.36 4.80 -6.39
CA PHE A 108 -3.20 3.96 -6.12
C PHE A 108 -3.37 2.55 -6.66
N TYR A 109 -4.47 1.87 -6.34
CA TYR A 109 -4.71 0.52 -6.81
C TYR A 109 -4.71 0.45 -8.34
N ARG A 110 -5.45 1.36 -8.99
CA ARG A 110 -5.51 1.42 -10.46
C ARG A 110 -4.14 1.68 -11.10
N ASP A 111 -3.36 2.58 -10.53
CA ASP A 111 -2.14 3.08 -11.17
C ASP A 111 -0.88 2.28 -10.78
N SER A 112 -0.94 1.45 -9.72
CA SER A 112 0.27 0.86 -9.11
C SER A 112 0.14 -0.61 -8.73
N VAL A 113 -1.06 -1.20 -8.76
CA VAL A 113 -1.25 -2.63 -8.50
C VAL A 113 -1.51 -3.36 -9.81
N ASP A 114 -0.65 -4.32 -10.13
CA ASP A 114 -0.79 -5.16 -11.32
C ASP A 114 -1.84 -6.25 -11.07
N ASP A 115 -3.12 -5.90 -11.24
CA ASP A 115 -4.25 -6.82 -11.14
C ASP A 115 -5.19 -6.75 -12.35
N PRO A 116 -4.71 -7.07 -13.57
CA PRO A 116 -5.50 -6.94 -14.79
C PRO A 116 -6.67 -7.92 -14.88
N SER A 117 -6.62 -9.02 -14.13
CA SER A 117 -7.69 -10.02 -14.05
C SER A 117 -8.63 -9.80 -12.87
N HIS A 118 -8.44 -8.74 -12.07
CA HIS A 118 -9.19 -8.51 -10.83
C HIS A 118 -9.11 -9.67 -9.82
N GLY A 119 -8.01 -10.43 -9.85
CA GLY A 119 -7.78 -11.59 -9.00
C GLY A 119 -7.80 -11.24 -7.51
N TRP A 120 -7.24 -10.09 -7.11
CA TRP A 120 -7.32 -9.69 -5.69
C TRP A 120 -8.75 -9.32 -5.31
N VAL A 121 -9.48 -8.59 -6.15
CA VAL A 121 -10.90 -8.26 -5.89
C VAL A 121 -11.75 -9.53 -5.79
N ASP A 122 -11.58 -10.47 -6.71
CA ASP A 122 -12.37 -11.69 -6.76
C ASP A 122 -12.07 -12.65 -5.60
N ASN A 123 -10.82 -12.67 -5.10
CA ASN A 123 -10.42 -13.56 -4.02
C ASN A 123 -10.48 -12.92 -2.62
N VAL A 124 -10.46 -11.59 -2.51
CA VAL A 124 -10.46 -10.87 -1.22
C VAL A 124 -11.79 -10.14 -1.00
N ILE A 125 -12.17 -9.24 -1.92
CA ILE A 125 -13.35 -8.39 -1.74
C ILE A 125 -14.66 -9.15 -1.92
N ALA A 126 -14.76 -9.99 -2.96
CA ALA A 126 -16.02 -10.69 -3.23
C ALA A 126 -16.41 -11.67 -2.11
N PRO A 127 -15.51 -12.51 -1.56
CA PRO A 127 -15.82 -13.35 -0.41
C PRO A 127 -16.12 -12.54 0.86
N MET A 128 -15.34 -11.47 1.13
CA MET A 128 -15.59 -10.59 2.27
C MET A 128 -17.01 -10.00 2.26
N LYS A 129 -17.54 -9.64 1.09
CA LYS A 129 -18.93 -9.16 0.93
C LYS A 129 -19.99 -10.23 1.19
N LEU A 130 -19.61 -11.50 1.17
CA LEU A 130 -20.45 -12.66 1.48
C LEU A 130 -20.22 -13.19 2.91
N ASP A 131 -19.62 -12.37 3.79
CA ASP A 131 -19.29 -12.74 5.17
C ASP A 131 -18.24 -13.87 5.26
N ASP A 132 -17.37 -13.97 4.25
CA ASP A 132 -16.25 -14.92 4.24
C ASP A 132 -14.91 -14.16 4.40
N PRO A 133 -14.24 -14.26 5.57
CA PRO A 133 -12.98 -13.56 5.82
C PRO A 133 -11.75 -14.28 5.22
N SER A 134 -11.92 -15.46 4.60
CA SER A 134 -10.79 -16.30 4.17
C SER A 134 -9.83 -15.60 3.22
N GLY A 135 -10.35 -14.82 2.26
CA GLY A 135 -9.56 -14.02 1.34
C GLY A 135 -8.71 -12.95 2.04
N VAL A 136 -9.33 -12.16 2.91
CA VAL A 136 -8.63 -11.12 3.71
C VAL A 136 -7.59 -11.76 4.62
N LYS A 137 -7.90 -12.90 5.22
CA LYS A 137 -6.96 -13.64 6.06
C LYS A 137 -5.74 -14.08 5.27
N GLN A 138 -5.94 -14.66 4.09
CA GLN A 138 -4.85 -15.13 3.23
C GLN A 138 -3.97 -13.96 2.77
N ASP A 139 -4.56 -12.84 2.35
CA ASP A 139 -3.81 -11.65 1.93
C ASP A 139 -2.94 -11.13 3.08
N HIS A 140 -3.56 -10.92 4.25
CA HIS A 140 -2.89 -10.45 5.44
C HIS A 140 -1.72 -11.36 5.88
N GLU A 141 -1.94 -12.68 5.90
CA GLU A 141 -0.89 -13.65 6.26
C GLU A 141 0.25 -13.70 5.24
N SER A 142 -0.01 -13.37 3.97
CA SER A 142 0.99 -13.44 2.90
C SER A 142 1.92 -12.24 2.85
N MET A 143 1.43 -11.03 3.18
CA MET A 143 2.19 -9.80 2.96
C MET A 143 2.28 -8.84 4.15
N CYS A 144 1.33 -8.86 5.09
CA CYS A 144 1.24 -7.76 6.06
C CYS A 144 2.32 -7.76 7.15
N ALA A 145 3.09 -8.84 7.27
CA ALA A 145 4.29 -8.86 8.09
C ALA A 145 5.30 -7.78 7.67
N ASP A 146 5.36 -7.45 6.38
CA ASP A 146 6.26 -6.44 5.83
C ASP A 146 5.70 -5.02 5.97
N TYR A 147 4.45 -4.82 6.40
CA TYR A 147 3.81 -3.51 6.45
C TYR A 147 3.26 -3.16 7.85
N PRO A 148 4.10 -3.19 8.90
CA PRO A 148 3.62 -3.04 10.27
C PRO A 148 3.11 -1.61 10.56
N THR A 149 2.09 -1.53 11.40
CA THR A 149 1.74 -0.31 12.13
C THR A 149 2.43 -0.26 13.49
N VAL A 150 2.42 0.90 14.14
CA VAL A 150 2.83 1.07 15.55
C VAL A 150 1.65 1.51 16.40
N PRO A 151 1.63 1.24 17.72
CA PRO A 151 0.59 1.77 18.60
C PRO A 151 0.55 3.30 18.60
N THR A 152 -0.64 3.90 18.70
CA THR A 152 -0.78 5.34 18.95
C THR A 152 -0.21 5.66 20.34
N LYS A 153 0.52 6.78 20.46
CA LYS A 153 1.06 7.27 21.73
C LYS A 153 -0.01 7.95 22.59
#